data_AF-A0A8K0VEV4-F1
#
_entry.id   AF-A0A8K0VEV4-F1
#
_cell.length_a   1.000
_cell.length_b   1.000
_cell.length_c   1.000
_cell.angle_alpha   90.00
_cell.angle_beta   90.00
_cell.angle_gamma   90.00
#
_symmetry.space_group_name_H-M   'P 1'
#
loop_
_entity.id
_entity.type
_entity.pdbx_description
1 polymer ?
#
loop_
_entity_poly.entity_id
_entity_poly.type
_entity_poly.pdbx_seq_one_letter_code
_entity_poly.pdbx_strand_id
1 'polypeptide(L)'
;MPLEIYKRGSVFWVKGWVEYNGRPIAGPYRQSTRATTEAGARDWINDETQLQVRKYLIGEEHSLRFADAVDFYHPSAKTAKQLLPILDEIGDMPLGAITGALLKSLGRKLKPNACTDTWWREIVTPARAVINNAHEHKGTPLLRVKRYDKFERIAQDQRRRKPSRIERIPATRDWIEAFCAVADPYNAALVRFMFETAARIDQAVSIEPDDLRPATCEVRVKAQKGHPEGWVTVSPQMMAELVALKPKRPKNLKTGQLLSPRVFGYGSPTGYNNRWKTICKRADIPYLSAHPAGRHGFFTELVVRQGVDPVTAAKAGRWSDPNLPMRIYAHAETDEADVRARFRTNYVQPTDPRPLKHKKTKKDQENE
;
A
#
# COMPACT_ATOMS: atom_id res chain seq x y z
N MET A 1 14.24 38.50 -36.42
CA MET A 1 14.68 39.28 -35.24
C MET A 1 14.73 38.28 -34.12
N PRO A 2 15.93 38.03 -33.58
CA PRO A 2 16.12 37.11 -32.47
C PRO A 2 15.22 37.47 -31.30
N LEU A 3 14.93 36.49 -30.45
CA LEU A 3 14.10 36.67 -29.27
C LEU A 3 14.79 37.66 -28.31
N GLU A 4 14.11 38.77 -28.01
CA GLU A 4 14.64 39.88 -27.20
C GLU A 4 13.69 40.21 -26.04
N ILE A 5 14.26 40.50 -24.87
CA ILE A 5 13.52 41.05 -23.74
C ILE A 5 13.34 42.56 -23.85
N TYR A 6 12.20 43.05 -23.39
CA TYR A 6 11.97 44.47 -23.17
C TYR A 6 11.07 44.67 -21.95
N LYS A 7 11.28 45.79 -21.23
CA LYS A 7 10.52 46.08 -20.01
C LYS A 7 9.19 46.75 -20.35
N ARG A 8 8.09 46.29 -19.75
CA ARG A 8 6.76 46.92 -19.88
C ARG A 8 6.09 46.97 -18.52
N GLY A 9 6.07 48.15 -17.91
CA GLY A 9 5.64 48.31 -16.52
C GLY A 9 6.63 47.65 -15.55
N SER A 10 6.13 46.85 -14.61
CA SER A 10 6.92 46.15 -13.60
C SER A 10 7.44 44.77 -14.04
N VAL A 11 7.09 44.31 -15.25
CA VAL A 11 7.42 42.97 -15.75
C VAL A 11 8.14 43.02 -17.09
N PHE A 12 8.96 42.01 -17.35
CA PHE A 12 9.65 41.84 -18.62
C PHE A 12 8.80 41.05 -19.61
N TRP A 13 8.81 41.50 -20.86
CA TRP A 13 8.15 40.89 -22.00
C TRP A 13 9.19 40.43 -23.00
N VAL A 14 8.80 39.49 -23.86
CA VAL A 14 9.61 39.03 -24.99
C VAL A 14 8.96 39.36 -26.32
N LYS A 15 9.78 39.66 -27.31
CA LYS A 15 9.37 39.83 -28.71
C LYS A 15 10.39 39.15 -29.64
N GLY A 16 9.93 38.64 -30.78
CA GLY A 16 10.81 38.07 -31.80
C GLY A 16 10.61 36.57 -32.01
N TRP A 17 11.62 35.91 -32.56
CA TRP A 17 11.59 34.49 -32.93
C TRP A 17 12.70 33.73 -32.22
N VAL A 18 12.42 32.48 -31.87
CA VAL A 18 13.51 31.53 -31.60
C VAL A 18 14.09 31.13 -32.95
N GLU A 19 15.41 31.26 -33.09
CA GLU A 19 16.14 30.95 -34.32
C GLU A 19 17.10 29.78 -34.08
N TYR A 20 17.26 28.90 -35.08
CA TYR A 20 18.26 27.83 -35.12
C TYR A 20 19.02 27.89 -36.45
N ASN A 21 20.35 28.00 -36.39
CA ASN A 21 21.21 28.21 -37.57
C ASN A 21 20.72 29.37 -38.47
N GLY A 22 20.30 30.48 -37.86
CA GLY A 22 19.83 31.68 -38.57
C GLY A 22 18.45 31.57 -39.21
N ARG A 23 17.72 30.46 -38.96
CA ARG A 23 16.34 30.26 -39.43
C ARG A 23 15.35 30.37 -38.28
N PRO A 24 14.23 31.09 -38.41
CA PRO A 24 13.19 31.12 -37.39
C PRO A 24 12.52 29.75 -37.29
N ILE A 25 12.48 29.19 -36.09
CA ILE A 25 11.90 27.87 -35.82
C ILE A 25 10.64 27.93 -34.95
N ALA A 26 10.46 28.99 -34.15
CA ALA A 26 9.26 29.20 -33.34
C ALA A 26 9.00 30.70 -33.10
N GLY A 27 7.73 31.10 -33.09
CA GLY A 27 7.28 32.48 -32.94
C GLY A 27 6.15 32.86 -33.91
N PRO A 28 5.84 34.15 -34.06
CA PRO A 28 6.44 35.26 -33.34
C PRO A 28 5.94 35.31 -31.88
N TYR A 29 6.86 35.54 -30.94
CA TYR A 29 6.52 35.77 -29.55
C TYR A 29 6.16 37.23 -29.33
N ARG A 30 5.12 37.46 -28.52
CA ARG A 30 4.77 38.78 -27.97
C ARG A 30 4.03 38.60 -26.65
N GLN A 31 4.72 38.12 -25.63
CA GLN A 31 4.12 37.77 -24.35
C GLN A 31 4.96 38.20 -23.15
N SER A 32 4.32 38.26 -21.99
CA SER A 32 4.98 38.51 -20.71
C SER A 32 5.75 37.26 -20.28
N THR A 33 7.00 37.44 -19.82
CA THR A 33 7.78 36.39 -19.14
C THR A 33 7.31 36.17 -17.70
N ARG A 34 6.45 37.07 -17.19
CA ARG A 34 6.06 37.19 -15.77
C ARG A 34 7.23 37.46 -14.80
N ALA A 35 8.46 37.59 -15.31
CA ALA A 35 9.62 37.95 -14.50
C ALA A 35 9.63 39.46 -14.21
N THR A 36 9.92 39.82 -12.95
CA THR A 36 10.12 41.22 -12.52
C THR A 36 11.58 41.66 -12.59
N THR A 37 12.50 40.71 -12.81
CA THR A 37 13.94 40.95 -12.95
C THR A 37 14.42 40.60 -14.35
N GLU A 38 15.46 41.28 -14.81
CA GLU A 38 16.07 41.00 -16.12
C GLU A 38 16.67 39.59 -16.17
N ALA A 39 17.28 39.14 -15.07
CA ALA A 39 17.83 37.80 -14.93
C ALA A 39 16.77 36.72 -15.14
N GLY A 40 15.62 36.80 -14.44
CA GLY A 40 14.54 35.83 -14.62
C GLY A 40 13.93 35.86 -16.02
N ALA A 41 13.93 37.02 -16.69
CA ALA A 41 13.49 37.13 -18.08
C ALA A 41 14.47 36.49 -19.07
N ARG A 42 15.79 36.55 -18.77
CA ARG A 42 16.83 35.85 -19.54
C ARG A 42 16.75 34.34 -19.33
N ASP A 43 16.49 33.89 -18.10
CA ASP A 43 16.28 32.46 -17.80
C ASP A 43 15.09 31.94 -18.63
N TRP A 44 13.99 32.69 -18.66
CA TRP A 44 12.83 32.36 -19.50
C TRP A 44 13.18 32.26 -21.00
N ILE A 45 13.93 33.23 -21.56
CA ILE A 45 14.39 33.16 -22.96
C ILE A 45 15.22 31.90 -23.19
N ASN A 46 16.15 31.60 -22.28
CA ASN A 46 17.03 30.45 -22.41
C ASN A 46 16.23 29.15 -22.40
N ASP A 47 15.29 28.99 -21.46
CA ASP A 47 14.45 27.80 -21.36
C ASP A 47 13.55 27.62 -22.59
N GLU A 48 12.89 28.68 -23.04
CA GLU A 48 12.04 28.65 -24.23
C GLU A 48 12.87 28.35 -25.48
N THR A 49 14.03 28.99 -25.65
CA THR A 49 14.94 28.74 -26.77
C THR A 49 15.39 27.29 -26.79
N GLN A 50 15.84 26.76 -25.64
CA GLN A 50 16.25 25.37 -25.50
C GLN A 50 15.12 24.38 -25.78
N LEU A 51 13.88 24.72 -25.40
CA LEU A 51 12.70 23.90 -25.69
C LEU A 51 12.40 23.88 -27.20
N GLN A 52 12.32 25.04 -27.84
CA GLN A 52 11.98 25.14 -29.25
C GLN A 52 13.06 24.55 -30.17
N VAL A 53 14.34 24.75 -29.83
CA VAL A 53 15.45 24.09 -30.56
C VAL A 53 15.35 22.57 -30.44
N ARG A 54 15.03 22.02 -29.26
CA ARG A 54 14.81 20.58 -29.09
C ARG A 54 13.60 20.07 -29.87
N LYS A 55 12.47 20.80 -29.85
CA LYS A 55 11.29 20.49 -30.68
C LYS A 55 11.64 20.43 -32.16
N TYR A 56 12.41 21.41 -32.64
CA TYR A 56 12.82 21.50 -34.03
C TYR A 56 13.76 20.36 -34.46
N LEU A 57 14.70 19.97 -33.59
CA LEU A 57 15.71 18.95 -33.89
C LEU A 57 15.22 17.51 -33.75
N ILE A 58 14.40 17.22 -32.74
CA ILE A 58 14.06 15.84 -32.33
C ILE A 58 12.56 15.57 -32.51
N GLY A 59 11.75 16.59 -32.80
CA GLY A 59 10.28 16.49 -32.87
C GLY A 59 9.62 16.82 -31.52
N GLU A 60 8.35 17.25 -31.59
CA GLU A 60 7.59 17.75 -30.43
C GLU A 60 7.43 16.68 -29.32
N GLU A 61 7.26 15.41 -29.70
CA GLU A 61 7.10 14.27 -28.78
C GLU A 61 8.33 14.01 -27.90
N HIS A 62 9.52 14.48 -28.30
CA HIS A 62 10.79 14.26 -27.59
C HIS A 62 11.31 15.47 -26.81
N SER A 63 10.57 16.58 -26.84
CA SER A 63 11.00 17.86 -26.26
C SER A 63 10.75 18.01 -24.76
N LEU A 64 9.76 17.27 -24.22
CA LEU A 64 9.34 17.39 -22.83
C LEU A 64 10.42 16.88 -21.86
N ARG A 65 10.68 17.68 -20.83
CA ARG A 65 11.50 17.32 -19.67
C ARG A 65 10.66 16.65 -18.60
N PHE A 66 11.31 16.05 -17.62
CA PHE A 66 10.62 15.52 -16.44
C PHE A 66 9.91 16.62 -15.65
N ALA A 67 10.51 17.79 -15.49
CA ALA A 67 9.89 18.94 -14.84
C ALA A 67 8.59 19.37 -15.54
N ASP A 68 8.63 19.52 -16.86
CA ASP A 68 7.45 19.84 -17.67
C ASP A 68 6.32 18.82 -17.47
N ALA A 69 6.67 17.53 -17.36
CA ALA A 69 5.72 16.46 -17.11
C ALA A 69 5.11 16.50 -15.70
N VAL A 70 5.86 16.99 -14.70
CA VAL A 70 5.34 17.16 -13.34
C VAL A 70 4.33 18.30 -13.28
N ASP A 71 4.49 19.37 -14.07
CA ASP A 71 3.62 20.55 -14.02
C ASP A 71 2.14 20.25 -14.33
N PHE A 72 1.88 19.28 -15.20
CA PHE A 72 0.52 18.84 -15.52
C PHE A 72 0.14 17.48 -14.90
N TYR A 73 1.04 16.87 -14.13
CA TYR A 73 0.71 15.75 -13.26
C TYR A 73 0.00 16.30 -12.01
N HIS A 74 -1.09 15.67 -11.59
CA HIS A 74 -1.86 16.10 -10.40
C HIS A 74 -1.56 15.18 -9.20
N PRO A 75 -0.40 15.30 -8.53
CA PRO A 75 -0.01 14.41 -7.46
C PRO A 75 -0.82 14.65 -6.18
N SER A 76 -1.03 13.57 -5.43
CA SER A 76 -1.40 13.72 -4.01
C SER A 76 -0.31 14.47 -3.24
N ALA A 77 -0.64 15.12 -2.13
CA ALA A 77 0.36 15.81 -1.28
C ALA A 77 1.53 14.91 -0.85
N LYS A 78 1.30 13.60 -0.70
CA LYS A 78 2.36 12.63 -0.41
C LYS A 78 3.26 12.40 -1.62
N THR A 79 2.66 12.22 -2.80
CA THR A 79 3.39 12.00 -4.05
C THR A 79 4.21 13.23 -4.42
N ALA A 80 3.67 14.44 -4.25
CA ALA A 80 4.39 15.69 -4.47
C ALA A 80 5.68 15.76 -3.65
N LYS A 81 5.61 15.44 -2.35
CA LYS A 81 6.81 15.36 -1.47
C LYS A 81 7.84 14.32 -1.92
N GLN A 82 7.41 13.24 -2.58
CA GLN A 82 8.30 12.23 -3.13
C GLN A 82 8.96 12.68 -4.43
N LEU A 83 8.27 13.50 -5.22
CA LEU A 83 8.76 14.02 -6.50
C LEU A 83 9.82 15.12 -6.34
N LEU A 84 9.77 15.93 -5.28
CA LEU A 84 10.75 17.00 -5.03
C LEU A 84 12.22 16.55 -5.18
N PRO A 85 12.73 15.57 -4.41
CA PRO A 85 14.12 15.13 -4.57
C PRO A 85 14.41 14.40 -5.89
N ILE A 86 13.37 14.03 -6.65
CA ILE A 86 13.54 13.43 -7.99
C ILE A 86 13.68 14.54 -9.03
N LEU A 87 12.92 15.64 -8.89
CA LEU A 87 13.05 16.84 -9.71
C LEU A 87 14.46 17.42 -9.62
N ASP A 88 15.04 17.50 -8.42
CA ASP A 88 16.42 17.98 -8.23
C ASP A 88 17.45 17.15 -9.02
N GLU A 89 17.16 15.88 -9.28
CA GLU A 89 18.09 14.93 -9.90
C GLU A 89 17.91 14.79 -11.41
N ILE A 90 16.66 14.75 -11.88
CA ILE A 90 16.32 14.45 -13.28
C ILE A 90 15.32 15.43 -13.90
N GLY A 91 14.99 16.54 -13.21
CA GLY A 91 14.00 17.52 -13.65
C GLY A 91 14.25 18.03 -15.06
N ASP A 92 15.50 18.38 -15.37
CA ASP A 92 15.89 18.91 -16.68
C ASP A 92 16.09 17.84 -17.77
N MET A 93 16.07 16.56 -17.40
CA MET A 93 16.29 15.49 -18.36
C MET A 93 15.10 15.34 -19.31
N PRO A 94 15.34 15.20 -20.62
CA PRO A 94 14.30 14.82 -21.58
C PRO A 94 13.67 13.48 -21.20
N LEU A 95 12.35 13.35 -21.33
CA LEU A 95 11.62 12.13 -20.98
C LEU A 95 12.18 10.88 -21.70
N GLY A 96 12.55 11.01 -22.97
CA GLY A 96 13.13 9.92 -23.76
C GLY A 96 14.51 9.45 -23.27
N ALA A 97 15.23 10.27 -22.51
CA ALA A 97 16.54 9.90 -21.94
C ALA A 97 16.40 9.19 -20.57
N ILE A 98 15.22 9.24 -19.95
CA ILE A 98 15.00 8.65 -18.63
C ILE A 98 14.74 7.15 -18.77
N THR A 99 15.73 6.35 -18.37
CA THR A 99 15.64 4.89 -18.43
C THR A 99 15.21 4.29 -17.09
N GLY A 100 14.70 3.05 -17.14
CA GLY A 100 14.42 2.30 -15.92
C GLY A 100 15.67 2.02 -15.06
N ALA A 101 16.84 1.90 -15.67
CA ALA A 101 18.11 1.74 -14.96
C ALA A 101 18.48 3.01 -14.18
N LEU A 102 18.31 4.19 -14.79
CA LEU A 102 18.49 5.48 -14.12
C LEU A 102 17.55 5.62 -12.91
N LEU A 103 16.25 5.35 -13.06
CA LEU A 103 15.33 5.44 -11.93
C LEU A 103 15.70 4.49 -10.78
N LYS A 104 16.28 3.33 -11.10
CA LYS A 104 16.77 2.40 -10.08
C LYS A 104 18.05 2.90 -9.38
N SER A 105 18.94 3.59 -10.09
CA SER A 105 20.15 4.16 -9.49
C SER A 105 19.83 5.30 -8.52
N LEU A 106 18.79 6.10 -8.80
CA LEU A 106 18.32 7.16 -7.89
C LEU A 106 17.93 6.63 -6.50
N GLY A 107 17.47 5.38 -6.40
CA GLY A 107 17.23 4.71 -5.12
C GLY A 107 18.44 4.75 -4.19
N ARG A 108 19.60 4.37 -4.73
CA ARG A 108 20.87 4.32 -4.02
C ARG A 108 21.36 5.72 -3.63
N LYS A 109 21.15 6.71 -4.51
CA LYS A 109 21.56 8.09 -4.30
C LYS A 109 20.71 8.81 -3.25
N LEU A 110 19.39 8.81 -3.43
CA LEU A 110 18.46 9.60 -2.63
C LEU A 110 18.15 8.97 -1.26
N LYS A 111 18.16 7.63 -1.17
CA LYS A 111 17.81 6.92 0.07
C LYS A 111 18.77 5.76 0.32
N PRO A 112 20.08 6.00 0.48
CA PRO A 112 21.07 4.94 0.54
C PRO A 112 20.70 3.89 1.58
N ASN A 113 20.26 4.27 2.77
CA ASN A 113 19.97 3.34 3.87
C ASN A 113 18.59 2.66 3.83
N ALA A 114 17.79 2.91 2.78
CA ALA A 114 16.48 2.29 2.63
C ALA A 114 16.54 0.94 1.89
N CYS A 115 15.49 0.14 2.00
CA CYS A 115 15.36 -1.09 1.22
C CYS A 115 14.88 -0.82 -0.22
N THR A 116 15.09 -1.79 -1.11
CA THR A 116 14.66 -1.72 -2.51
C THR A 116 13.14 -1.56 -2.66
N ASP A 117 12.34 -2.13 -1.75
CA ASP A 117 10.89 -1.93 -1.72
C ASP A 117 10.52 -0.46 -1.41
N THR A 118 11.33 0.23 -0.60
CA THR A 118 11.16 1.68 -0.33
C THR A 118 11.58 2.51 -1.53
N TRP A 119 12.71 2.19 -2.18
CA TRP A 119 13.11 2.84 -3.43
C TRP A 119 12.05 2.70 -4.50
N TRP A 120 11.50 1.50 -4.66
CA TRP A 120 10.43 1.23 -5.62
C TRP A 120 9.21 2.12 -5.36
N ARG A 121 8.74 2.14 -4.12
CA ARG A 121 7.51 2.85 -3.72
C ARG A 121 7.66 4.37 -3.70
N GLU A 122 8.83 4.88 -3.35
CA GLU A 122 9.02 6.31 -3.07
C GLU A 122 9.83 7.05 -4.14
N ILE A 123 10.46 6.34 -5.08
CA ILE A 123 11.26 6.95 -6.14
C ILE A 123 10.79 6.44 -7.51
N VAL A 124 10.87 5.13 -7.76
CA VAL A 124 10.57 4.58 -9.10
C VAL A 124 9.09 4.73 -9.46
N THR A 125 8.19 4.42 -8.53
CA THR A 125 6.73 4.49 -8.75
C THR A 125 6.26 5.91 -9.07
N PRO A 126 6.56 6.95 -8.26
CA PRO A 126 6.11 8.31 -8.57
C PRO A 126 6.72 8.84 -9.87
N ALA A 127 8.03 8.64 -10.12
CA ALA A 127 8.65 9.07 -11.37
C ALA A 127 8.04 8.41 -12.60
N ARG A 128 7.84 7.07 -12.55
CA ARG A 128 7.17 6.33 -13.62
C ARG A 128 5.73 6.83 -13.85
N ALA A 129 5.01 7.18 -12.79
CA ALA A 129 3.62 7.65 -12.92
C ALA A 129 3.55 8.99 -13.67
N VAL A 130 4.47 9.92 -13.40
CA VAL A 130 4.59 11.19 -14.13
C VAL A 130 4.87 10.94 -15.61
N ILE A 131 5.88 10.13 -15.91
CA ILE A 131 6.31 9.87 -17.29
C ILE A 131 5.21 9.17 -18.09
N ASN A 132 4.53 8.19 -17.47
CA ASN A 132 3.45 7.48 -18.15
C ASN A 132 2.18 8.35 -18.29
N ASN A 133 1.94 9.29 -17.39
CA ASN A 133 0.87 10.28 -17.56
C ASN A 133 1.17 11.23 -18.73
N ALA A 134 2.44 11.65 -18.89
CA ALA A 134 2.88 12.40 -20.06
C ALA A 134 2.71 11.59 -21.36
N HIS A 135 2.98 10.28 -21.35
CA HIS A 135 2.68 9.41 -22.50
C HIS A 135 1.20 9.43 -22.86
N GLU A 136 0.30 9.24 -21.88
CA GLU A 136 -1.15 9.21 -22.09
C GLU A 136 -1.70 10.52 -22.66
N HIS A 137 -1.18 11.68 -22.24
CA HIS A 137 -1.71 12.99 -22.64
C HIS A 137 -0.98 13.65 -23.82
N LYS A 138 0.28 13.30 -24.06
CA LYS A 138 1.17 14.01 -24.99
C LYS A 138 1.90 13.10 -25.97
N GLY A 139 1.66 11.78 -25.95
CA GLY A 139 2.26 10.84 -26.90
C GLY A 139 3.75 10.55 -26.69
N THR A 140 4.36 11.04 -25.60
CA THR A 140 5.78 10.81 -25.27
C THR A 140 6.12 9.33 -25.11
N PRO A 141 7.39 8.87 -25.20
CA PRO A 141 7.70 7.46 -25.05
C PRO A 141 7.25 6.82 -23.72
N LEU A 142 6.61 5.66 -23.78
CA LEU A 142 6.16 4.91 -22.59
C LEU A 142 7.35 4.35 -21.80
N LEU A 143 7.40 4.64 -20.49
CA LEU A 143 8.42 4.07 -19.62
C LEU A 143 8.00 2.74 -18.99
N ARG A 144 8.81 1.70 -19.24
CA ARG A 144 8.71 0.39 -18.59
C ARG A 144 9.92 0.15 -17.69
N VAL A 145 9.66 -0.10 -16.41
CA VAL A 145 10.71 -0.39 -15.43
C VAL A 145 10.44 -1.74 -14.79
N LYS A 146 11.44 -2.63 -14.81
CA LYS A 146 11.40 -3.90 -14.08
C LYS A 146 11.61 -3.63 -12.58
N ARG A 147 10.92 -4.39 -11.72
CA ARG A 147 11.16 -4.38 -10.28
C ARG A 147 12.62 -4.74 -9.97
N TYR A 148 13.10 -4.31 -8.80
CA TYR A 148 14.37 -4.82 -8.27
C TYR A 148 14.29 -6.33 -8.13
N ASP A 149 15.31 -7.02 -8.63
CA ASP A 149 15.37 -8.47 -8.56
C ASP A 149 15.86 -8.97 -7.19
N LYS A 150 15.96 -10.29 -7.05
CA LYS A 150 16.41 -10.94 -5.81
C LYS A 150 17.85 -10.56 -5.46
N PHE A 151 18.74 -10.47 -6.45
CA PHE A 151 20.16 -10.18 -6.25
C PHE A 151 20.37 -8.74 -5.81
N GLU A 152 19.71 -7.78 -6.46
CA GLU A 152 19.75 -6.37 -6.08
C GLU A 152 19.22 -6.13 -4.67
N ARG A 153 18.15 -6.84 -4.30
CA ARG A 153 17.62 -6.81 -2.93
C ARG A 153 18.64 -7.36 -1.95
N ILE A 154 19.21 -8.54 -2.19
CA ILE A 154 20.20 -9.17 -1.30
C ILE A 154 21.43 -8.28 -1.13
N ALA A 155 21.98 -7.74 -2.22
CA ALA A 155 23.12 -6.83 -2.18
C ALA A 155 22.81 -5.61 -1.30
N GLN A 156 21.61 -5.04 -1.43
CA GLN A 156 21.21 -3.91 -0.59
C GLN A 156 20.92 -4.32 0.86
N ASP A 157 20.37 -5.52 1.12
CA ASP A 157 20.18 -6.09 2.46
C ASP A 157 21.53 -6.24 3.19
N GLN A 158 22.55 -6.76 2.49
CA GLN A 158 23.90 -6.92 2.98
C GLN A 158 24.56 -5.56 3.27
N ARG A 159 24.49 -4.62 2.30
CA ARG A 159 25.07 -3.28 2.46
C ARG A 159 24.49 -2.55 3.67
N ARG A 160 23.18 -2.67 3.90
CA ARG A 160 22.50 -2.02 5.04
C ARG A 160 22.58 -2.83 6.34
N ARG A 161 23.16 -4.04 6.32
CA ARG A 161 23.21 -5.01 7.43
C ARG A 161 21.84 -5.27 8.08
N LYS A 162 20.79 -5.30 7.27
CA LYS A 162 19.42 -5.49 7.74
C LYS A 162 18.60 -6.19 6.66
N PRO A 163 18.04 -7.38 6.94
CA PRO A 163 17.24 -8.10 5.96
C PRO A 163 15.96 -7.33 5.59
N SER A 164 15.59 -7.37 4.32
CA SER A 164 14.25 -6.97 3.86
C SER A 164 13.29 -8.15 3.97
N ARG A 165 11.99 -7.83 4.09
CA ARG A 165 10.90 -8.83 4.09
C ARG A 165 11.10 -9.92 5.14
N ILE A 166 11.46 -9.50 6.35
CA ILE A 166 11.49 -10.37 7.53
C ILE A 166 10.11 -11.01 7.69
N GLU A 167 10.10 -12.33 7.81
CA GLU A 167 8.90 -13.10 8.08
C GLU A 167 8.29 -12.66 9.41
N ARG A 168 6.96 -12.48 9.43
CA ARG A 168 6.27 -11.96 10.61
C ARG A 168 5.59 -13.11 11.32
N ILE A 169 5.93 -13.34 12.58
CA ILE A 169 5.33 -14.40 13.39
C ILE A 169 3.89 -13.99 13.77
N PRO A 170 2.87 -14.82 13.51
CA PRO A 170 1.49 -14.58 13.95
C PRO A 170 1.33 -14.82 15.46
N ALA A 171 0.32 -14.21 16.09
CA ALA A 171 -0.03 -14.58 17.46
C ALA A 171 -0.62 -15.99 17.55
N THR A 172 -0.33 -16.66 18.67
CA THR A 172 -1.01 -17.89 19.13
C THR A 172 -2.09 -17.54 20.16
N ARG A 173 -2.98 -18.48 20.46
CA ARG A 173 -3.92 -18.34 21.58
C ARG A 173 -3.16 -18.08 22.90
N ASP A 174 -2.11 -18.85 23.16
CA ASP A 174 -1.26 -18.68 24.34
C ASP A 174 -0.65 -17.27 24.42
N TRP A 175 -0.22 -16.70 23.28
CA TRP A 175 0.29 -15.33 23.24
C TRP A 175 -0.81 -14.32 23.59
N ILE A 176 -2.02 -14.50 23.05
CA ILE A 176 -3.18 -13.65 23.36
C ILE A 176 -3.55 -13.74 24.84
N GLU A 177 -3.58 -14.94 25.41
CA GLU A 177 -3.88 -15.19 26.81
C GLU A 177 -2.83 -14.55 27.73
N ALA A 178 -1.54 -14.78 27.46
CA ALA A 178 -0.44 -14.16 28.21
C ALA A 178 -0.47 -12.63 28.12
N PHE A 179 -0.76 -12.07 26.95
CA PHE A 179 -0.94 -10.63 26.78
C PHE A 179 -2.12 -10.10 27.60
N CYS A 180 -3.27 -10.77 27.53
CA CYS A 180 -4.49 -10.37 28.23
C CYS A 180 -4.37 -10.49 29.75
N ALA A 181 -3.58 -11.44 30.27
CA ALA A 181 -3.34 -11.60 31.71
C ALA A 181 -2.70 -10.36 32.36
N VAL A 182 -1.98 -9.54 31.57
CA VAL A 182 -1.24 -8.36 32.06
C VAL A 182 -1.82 -7.04 31.52
N ALA A 183 -2.57 -7.09 30.42
CA ALA A 183 -3.14 -5.93 29.77
C ALA A 183 -4.26 -5.27 30.60
N ASP A 184 -4.41 -3.95 30.46
CA ASP A 184 -5.64 -3.28 30.92
C ASP A 184 -6.85 -3.68 30.05
N PRO A 185 -8.09 -3.57 30.56
CA PRO A 185 -9.28 -4.07 29.85
C PRO A 185 -9.43 -3.56 28.41
N TYR A 186 -9.02 -2.33 28.12
CA TYR A 186 -9.11 -1.76 26.79
C TYR A 186 -8.16 -2.45 25.80
N ASN A 187 -6.93 -2.76 26.24
CA ASN A 187 -5.94 -3.41 25.39
C ASN A 187 -6.20 -4.92 25.24
N ALA A 188 -6.70 -5.57 26.30
CA ALA A 188 -7.15 -6.95 26.24
C ALA A 188 -8.31 -7.11 25.23
N ALA A 189 -9.35 -6.29 25.35
CA ALA A 189 -10.46 -6.29 24.41
C ALA A 189 -10.03 -5.93 22.97
N LEU A 190 -9.11 -4.96 22.80
CA LEU A 190 -8.62 -4.56 21.48
C LEU A 190 -7.92 -5.71 20.76
N VAL A 191 -7.02 -6.42 21.44
CA VAL A 191 -6.27 -7.51 20.80
C VAL A 191 -7.17 -8.70 20.50
N ARG A 192 -8.09 -9.06 21.40
CA ARG A 192 -9.10 -10.11 21.19
C ARG A 192 -10.02 -9.77 20.03
N PHE A 193 -10.55 -8.55 19.99
CA PHE A 193 -11.41 -8.09 18.90
C PHE A 193 -10.70 -8.20 17.54
N MET A 194 -9.44 -7.76 17.45
CA MET A 194 -8.67 -7.85 16.21
C MET A 194 -8.33 -9.31 15.83
N PHE A 195 -8.08 -10.16 16.81
CA PHE A 195 -7.81 -11.60 16.62
C PHE A 195 -9.06 -12.38 16.24
N GLU A 196 -10.25 -11.96 16.68
CA GLU A 196 -11.53 -12.61 16.37
C GLU A 196 -12.12 -12.16 15.02
N THR A 197 -11.93 -10.88 14.64
CA THR A 197 -12.60 -10.28 13.47
C THR A 197 -11.67 -10.03 12.29
N ALA A 198 -10.36 -10.22 12.47
CA ALA A 198 -9.33 -9.80 11.53
C ALA A 198 -9.35 -8.30 11.20
N ALA A 199 -10.04 -7.47 12.01
CA ALA A 199 -10.11 -6.03 11.81
C ALA A 199 -8.71 -5.42 11.80
N ARG A 200 -8.51 -4.42 10.93
CA ARG A 200 -7.25 -3.67 10.93
C ARG A 200 -7.21 -2.73 12.13
N ILE A 201 -6.01 -2.36 12.59
CA ILE A 201 -5.87 -1.47 13.75
C ILE A 201 -6.65 -0.16 13.60
N ASP A 202 -6.58 0.47 12.43
CA ASP A 202 -7.29 1.73 12.16
C ASP A 202 -8.81 1.55 12.15
N GLN A 203 -9.29 0.40 11.71
CA GLN A 203 -10.70 0.01 11.83
C GLN A 203 -11.10 -0.15 13.29
N ALA A 204 -10.33 -0.93 14.06
CA ALA A 204 -10.63 -1.22 15.46
C ALA A 204 -10.64 0.06 16.32
N VAL A 205 -9.61 0.90 16.23
CA VAL A 205 -9.53 2.15 17.05
C VAL A 205 -10.57 3.20 16.66
N SER A 206 -11.19 3.06 15.48
CA SER A 206 -12.24 3.98 15.02
C SER A 206 -13.63 3.58 15.49
N ILE A 207 -13.82 2.46 16.19
CA ILE A 207 -15.14 2.06 16.66
C ILE A 207 -15.65 3.04 17.71
N GLU A 208 -16.82 3.60 17.46
CA GLU A 208 -17.59 4.45 18.36
C GLU A 208 -18.68 3.62 19.06
N PRO A 209 -19.27 4.10 20.18
CA PRO A 209 -20.35 3.38 20.85
C PRO A 209 -21.54 3.07 19.94
N ASP A 210 -21.88 4.00 19.03
CA ASP A 210 -22.97 3.85 18.06
C ASP A 210 -22.68 2.82 16.96
N ASP A 211 -21.44 2.33 16.88
CA ASP A 211 -21.04 1.24 15.99
C ASP A 211 -21.30 -0.14 16.61
N LEU A 212 -21.83 -0.22 17.83
CA LEU A 212 -22.14 -1.48 18.50
C LEU A 212 -23.64 -1.79 18.44
N ARG A 213 -23.99 -3.03 18.07
CA ARG A 213 -25.34 -3.58 18.19
C ARG A 213 -25.33 -4.76 19.16
N PRO A 214 -25.53 -4.53 20.47
CA PRO A 214 -25.45 -5.59 21.47
C PRO A 214 -26.47 -6.71 21.24
N ALA A 215 -27.68 -6.38 20.79
CA ALA A 215 -28.76 -7.34 20.58
C ALA A 215 -28.45 -8.38 19.48
N THR A 216 -27.71 -7.98 18.44
CA THR A 216 -27.33 -8.86 17.31
C THR A 216 -25.86 -9.29 17.35
N CYS A 217 -25.11 -8.85 18.36
CA CYS A 217 -23.65 -9.02 18.46
C CYS A 217 -22.92 -8.55 17.19
N GLU A 218 -23.31 -7.40 16.64
CA GLU A 218 -22.67 -6.84 15.45
C GLU A 218 -21.88 -5.57 15.77
N VAL A 219 -20.74 -5.40 15.11
CA VAL A 219 -19.89 -4.21 15.19
C VAL A 219 -19.71 -3.62 13.80
N ARG A 220 -19.99 -2.33 13.64
CA ARG A 220 -19.76 -1.61 12.37
C ARG A 220 -18.29 -1.28 12.21
N VAL A 221 -17.74 -1.63 11.07
CA VAL A 221 -16.33 -1.43 10.75
C VAL A 221 -16.20 -0.60 9.47
N LYS A 222 -15.58 0.58 9.58
CA LYS A 222 -15.39 1.53 8.48
C LYS A 222 -14.69 0.93 7.26
N ALA A 223 -14.94 1.54 6.10
CA ALA A 223 -14.24 1.22 4.87
C ALA A 223 -12.72 1.48 4.99
N GLN A 224 -11.90 0.56 4.46
CA GLN A 224 -10.45 0.75 4.45
C GLN A 224 -9.76 -0.10 3.39
N LYS A 225 -8.84 0.48 2.61
CA LYS A 225 -8.00 -0.22 1.62
C LYS A 225 -8.80 -1.07 0.61
N GLY A 226 -9.88 -0.50 0.07
CA GLY A 226 -10.75 -1.20 -0.89
C GLY A 226 -11.75 -2.17 -0.26
N HIS A 227 -11.77 -2.30 1.08
CA HIS A 227 -12.83 -3.00 1.78
C HIS A 227 -13.96 -2.01 2.08
N PRO A 228 -15.22 -2.31 1.70
CA PRO A 228 -16.34 -1.43 1.99
C PRO A 228 -16.58 -1.33 3.50
N GLU A 229 -17.41 -0.38 3.92
CA GLU A 229 -17.96 -0.41 5.27
C GLU A 229 -18.87 -1.64 5.44
N GLY A 230 -19.01 -2.15 6.66
CA GLY A 230 -19.96 -3.23 6.92
C GLY A 230 -20.03 -3.63 8.39
N TRP A 231 -21.07 -4.39 8.71
CA TRP A 231 -21.27 -5.01 10.02
C TRP A 231 -20.53 -6.34 10.08
N VAL A 232 -19.87 -6.60 11.21
CA VAL A 232 -19.16 -7.84 11.50
C VAL A 232 -19.77 -8.44 12.76
N THR A 233 -20.18 -9.70 12.67
CA THR A 233 -20.65 -10.45 13.84
C THR A 233 -19.46 -10.81 14.72
N VAL A 234 -19.60 -10.59 16.02
CA VAL A 234 -18.65 -10.99 17.06
C VAL A 234 -19.31 -12.01 18.00
N SER A 235 -18.49 -12.70 18.80
CA SER A 235 -18.96 -13.58 19.86
C SER A 235 -19.73 -12.78 20.92
N PRO A 236 -20.73 -13.39 21.59
CA PRO A 236 -21.43 -12.74 22.70
C PRO A 236 -20.48 -12.26 23.81
N GLN A 237 -19.42 -13.03 24.08
CA GLN A 237 -18.38 -12.69 25.05
C GLN A 237 -17.63 -11.42 24.62
N MET A 238 -17.22 -11.32 23.36
CA MET A 238 -16.57 -10.13 22.83
C MET A 238 -17.51 -8.92 22.86
N MET A 239 -18.78 -9.07 22.50
CA MET A 239 -19.75 -7.98 22.60
C MET A 239 -19.93 -7.51 24.04
N ALA A 240 -20.02 -8.42 25.02
CA ALA A 240 -20.10 -8.08 26.42
C ALA A 240 -18.87 -7.30 26.90
N GLU A 241 -17.66 -7.71 26.50
CA GLU A 241 -16.43 -6.97 26.79
C GLU A 241 -16.47 -5.56 26.20
N LEU A 242 -16.90 -5.40 24.93
CA LEU A 242 -16.98 -4.09 24.27
C LEU A 242 -17.95 -3.14 24.97
N VAL A 243 -19.12 -3.63 25.38
CA VAL A 243 -20.15 -2.84 26.07
C VAL A 243 -19.71 -2.45 27.48
N ALA A 244 -18.93 -3.31 28.16
CA ALA A 244 -18.42 -3.03 29.50
C ALA A 244 -17.35 -1.92 29.52
N LEU A 245 -16.72 -1.61 28.38
CA LEU A 245 -15.73 -0.54 28.30
C LEU A 245 -16.39 0.84 28.32
N LYS A 246 -16.04 1.66 29.31
CA LYS A 246 -16.42 3.09 29.29
C LYS A 246 -15.73 3.79 28.09
N PRO A 247 -16.47 4.36 27.13
CA PRO A 247 -15.87 5.03 25.98
C PRO A 247 -14.98 6.20 26.41
N LYS A 248 -13.85 6.39 25.74
CA LYS A 248 -12.91 7.49 26.02
C LYS A 248 -12.91 8.46 24.84
N ARG A 249 -12.74 9.76 25.12
CA ARG A 249 -12.59 10.81 24.10
C ARG A 249 -11.10 11.14 23.90
N PRO A 250 -10.41 10.53 22.93
CA PRO A 250 -9.01 10.84 22.69
C PRO A 250 -8.83 12.25 22.14
N LYS A 251 -7.67 12.85 22.42
CA LYS A 251 -7.27 14.16 21.88
C LYS A 251 -6.38 13.96 20.65
N ASN A 252 -6.63 14.70 19.58
CA ASN A 252 -5.72 14.82 18.46
C ASN A 252 -4.48 15.59 18.92
N LEU A 253 -3.32 14.94 18.94
CA LEU A 253 -2.08 15.56 19.42
C LEU A 253 -1.56 16.69 18.53
N LYS A 254 -1.95 16.73 17.25
CA LYS A 254 -1.50 17.77 16.31
C LYS A 254 -2.35 19.04 16.39
N THR A 255 -3.66 18.87 16.49
CA THR A 255 -4.61 20.00 16.46
C THR A 255 -5.12 20.38 17.84
N GLY A 256 -4.90 19.53 18.85
CA GLY A 256 -5.46 19.69 20.19
C GLY A 256 -6.95 19.38 20.30
N GLN A 257 -7.63 19.05 19.19
CA GLN A 257 -9.07 18.82 19.17
C GLN A 257 -9.44 17.51 19.88
N LEU A 258 -10.51 17.54 20.67
CA LEU A 258 -11.13 16.32 21.21
C LEU A 258 -11.87 15.59 20.09
N LEU A 259 -11.61 14.31 19.95
CA LEU A 259 -12.30 13.44 18.99
C LEU A 259 -13.59 12.89 19.60
N SER A 260 -14.45 12.33 18.73
CA SER A 260 -15.61 11.55 19.14
C SER A 260 -15.22 10.40 20.09
N PRO A 261 -16.13 9.98 21.00
CA PRO A 261 -15.88 8.84 21.88
C PRO A 261 -15.48 7.59 21.09
N ARG A 262 -14.42 6.91 21.53
CA ARG A 262 -13.97 5.64 20.97
C ARG A 262 -14.09 4.55 22.02
N VAL A 263 -14.54 3.37 21.61
CA VAL A 263 -14.68 2.19 22.48
C VAL A 263 -13.33 1.84 23.13
N PHE A 264 -12.26 1.72 22.33
CA PHE A 264 -10.92 1.42 22.84
C PHE A 264 -10.14 2.66 23.31
N GLY A 265 -10.64 3.87 23.04
CA GLY A 265 -10.06 5.12 23.51
C GLY A 265 -8.80 5.62 22.79
N TYR A 266 -8.39 5.00 21.69
CA TYR A 266 -7.25 5.45 20.89
C TYR A 266 -7.68 6.43 19.80
N GLY A 267 -7.01 7.58 19.70
CA GLY A 267 -7.27 8.58 18.65
C GLY A 267 -6.43 8.42 17.37
N SER A 268 -5.55 7.43 17.34
CA SER A 268 -4.63 7.18 16.21
C SER A 268 -4.30 5.70 16.11
N PRO A 269 -4.16 5.15 14.89
CA PRO A 269 -3.72 3.77 14.66
C PRO A 269 -2.26 3.51 15.08
N THR A 270 -1.51 4.51 15.55
CA THR A 270 -0.16 4.34 16.10
C THR A 270 -0.08 4.50 17.62
N GLY A 271 -1.16 4.97 18.27
CA GLY A 271 -1.17 5.31 19.69
C GLY A 271 -0.97 4.11 20.62
N TYR A 272 -1.37 2.91 20.17
CA TYR A 272 -1.27 1.67 20.95
C TYR A 272 0.16 1.16 21.15
N ASN A 273 1.09 1.54 20.26
CA ASN A 273 2.39 0.85 20.10
C ASN A 273 3.21 0.78 21.40
N ASN A 274 3.37 1.92 22.09
CA ASN A 274 4.19 1.98 23.31
C ASN A 274 3.53 1.22 24.46
N ARG A 275 2.19 1.25 24.54
CA ARG A 275 1.43 0.52 25.55
C ARG A 275 1.58 -0.98 25.34
N TRP A 276 1.43 -1.47 24.12
CA TRP A 276 1.59 -2.89 23.80
C TRP A 276 3.01 -3.39 24.04
N LYS A 277 4.05 -2.62 23.70
CA LYS A 277 5.44 -2.95 24.07
C LYS A 277 5.61 -3.11 25.57
N THR A 278 5.00 -2.22 26.35
CA THR A 278 5.05 -2.27 27.82
C THR A 278 4.34 -3.51 28.35
N ILE A 279 3.17 -3.85 27.81
CA ILE A 279 2.42 -5.06 28.18
C ILE A 279 3.23 -6.32 27.84
N CYS A 280 3.75 -6.43 26.61
CA CYS A 280 4.55 -7.59 26.19
C CYS A 280 5.78 -7.77 27.07
N LYS A 281 6.48 -6.67 27.42
CA LYS A 281 7.63 -6.71 28.34
C LYS A 281 7.24 -7.21 29.74
N ARG A 282 6.07 -6.82 30.24
CA ARG A 282 5.59 -7.24 31.57
C ARG A 282 5.08 -8.69 31.60
N ALA A 283 4.52 -9.16 30.49
CA ALA A 283 4.08 -10.53 30.31
C ALA A 283 5.21 -11.49 29.90
N ASP A 284 6.43 -10.98 29.73
CA ASP A 284 7.60 -11.73 29.24
C ASP A 284 7.34 -12.47 27.91
N ILE A 285 6.65 -11.80 26.98
CA ILE A 285 6.34 -12.34 25.65
C ILE A 285 6.96 -11.48 24.54
N PRO A 286 7.26 -12.06 23.36
CA PRO A 286 7.73 -11.30 22.21
C PRO A 286 6.73 -10.22 21.79
N TYR A 287 7.24 -9.02 21.45
CA TYR A 287 6.39 -7.96 20.95
C TYR A 287 5.85 -8.27 19.56
N LEU A 288 4.52 -8.32 19.44
CA LEU A 288 3.80 -8.34 18.18
C LEU A 288 3.09 -7.00 17.96
N SER A 289 3.23 -6.45 16.75
CA SER A 289 2.39 -5.31 16.35
C SER A 289 0.95 -5.78 16.06
N ALA A 290 0.00 -4.85 15.97
CA ALA A 290 -1.42 -5.19 15.87
C ALA A 290 -1.80 -6.02 14.63
N HIS A 291 -1.04 -5.91 13.52
CA HIS A 291 -1.32 -6.72 12.33
C HIS A 291 -0.95 -8.21 12.52
N PRO A 292 0.27 -8.57 12.95
CA PRO A 292 0.61 -9.93 13.39
C PRO A 292 -0.30 -10.48 14.49
N ALA A 293 -0.61 -9.66 15.51
CA ALA A 293 -1.39 -10.10 16.65
C ALA A 293 -2.88 -10.32 16.33
N GLY A 294 -3.44 -9.52 15.42
CA GLY A 294 -4.84 -9.62 15.01
C GLY A 294 -4.99 -10.35 13.69
N ARG A 295 -5.01 -9.60 12.57
CA ARG A 295 -5.34 -10.10 11.23
C ARG A 295 -4.48 -11.27 10.73
N HIS A 296 -3.19 -11.32 11.04
CA HIS A 296 -2.35 -12.49 10.71
C HIS A 296 -2.73 -13.67 11.61
N GLY A 297 -2.72 -13.46 12.93
CA GLY A 297 -3.13 -14.45 13.93
C GLY A 297 -4.48 -15.10 13.61
N PHE A 298 -5.51 -14.31 13.32
CA PHE A 298 -6.85 -14.79 12.92
C PHE A 298 -6.80 -15.82 11.79
N PHE A 299 -6.09 -15.51 10.70
CA PHE A 299 -6.10 -16.36 9.51
C PHE A 299 -5.31 -17.65 9.75
N THR A 300 -4.13 -17.54 10.38
CA THR A 300 -3.30 -18.69 10.73
C THR A 300 -4.05 -19.60 11.71
N GLU A 301 -4.70 -19.02 12.72
CA GLU A 301 -5.46 -19.75 13.72
C GLU A 301 -6.61 -20.55 13.09
N LEU A 302 -7.42 -19.94 12.22
CA LEU A 302 -8.52 -20.65 11.57
C LEU A 302 -8.03 -21.69 10.56
N VAL A 303 -7.12 -21.32 9.67
CA VAL A 303 -6.77 -22.17 8.52
C VAL A 303 -5.72 -23.22 8.88
N VAL A 304 -4.64 -22.82 9.55
CA VAL A 304 -3.50 -23.70 9.82
C VAL A 304 -3.75 -24.56 11.06
N ARG A 305 -4.32 -23.98 12.12
CA ARG A 305 -4.45 -24.68 13.41
C ARG A 305 -5.80 -25.36 13.61
N GLN A 306 -6.88 -24.77 13.10
CA GLN A 306 -8.24 -25.36 13.20
C GLN A 306 -8.71 -26.07 11.93
N GLY A 307 -7.97 -25.94 10.82
CA GLY A 307 -8.32 -26.61 9.55
C GLY A 307 -9.58 -26.05 8.87
N VAL A 308 -9.98 -24.81 9.19
CA VAL A 308 -11.10 -24.14 8.52
C VAL A 308 -10.75 -23.90 7.05
N ASP A 309 -11.73 -24.12 6.17
CA ASP A 309 -11.62 -23.82 4.75
C ASP A 309 -11.10 -22.37 4.52
N PRO A 310 -10.03 -22.17 3.73
CA PRO A 310 -9.45 -20.86 3.48
C PRO A 310 -10.43 -19.83 2.91
N VAL A 311 -11.41 -20.23 2.11
CA VAL A 311 -12.40 -19.30 1.54
C VAL A 311 -13.33 -18.80 2.62
N THR A 312 -13.76 -19.69 3.51
CA THR A 312 -14.55 -19.36 4.70
C THR A 312 -13.80 -18.40 5.62
N ALA A 313 -12.54 -18.72 5.97
CA ALA A 313 -11.71 -17.85 6.79
C ALA A 313 -11.44 -16.48 6.12
N ALA A 314 -11.20 -16.47 4.82
CA ALA A 314 -11.01 -15.24 4.04
C ALA A 314 -12.27 -14.37 4.02
N LYS A 315 -13.45 -14.98 3.85
CA LYS A 315 -14.74 -14.28 3.90
C LYS A 315 -14.99 -13.68 5.28
N ALA A 316 -14.75 -14.45 6.35
CA ALA A 316 -14.91 -14.00 7.72
C ALA A 316 -14.01 -12.80 8.07
N GLY A 317 -12.72 -12.84 7.68
CA GLY A 317 -11.83 -11.67 7.84
C GLY A 317 -11.89 -10.64 6.71
N ARG A 318 -12.95 -10.72 5.87
CA ARG A 318 -13.33 -9.75 4.85
C ARG A 318 -12.28 -9.54 3.74
N TRP A 319 -11.48 -10.54 3.40
CA TRP A 319 -10.58 -10.47 2.24
C TRP A 319 -11.37 -10.50 0.93
N SER A 320 -10.99 -9.64 -0.02
CA SER A 320 -11.59 -9.63 -1.37
C SER A 320 -11.07 -10.78 -2.25
N ASP A 321 -9.88 -11.29 -1.95
CA ASP A 321 -9.23 -12.40 -2.63
C ASP A 321 -8.70 -13.39 -1.56
N PRO A 322 -9.25 -14.62 -1.49
CA PRO A 322 -8.81 -15.66 -0.57
C PRO A 322 -7.35 -16.12 -0.78
N ASN A 323 -6.79 -15.93 -1.98
CA ASN A 323 -5.41 -16.34 -2.26
C ASN A 323 -4.39 -15.42 -1.59
N LEU A 324 -4.76 -14.16 -1.32
CA LEU A 324 -3.88 -13.20 -0.68
C LEU A 324 -3.45 -13.63 0.74
N PRO A 325 -4.36 -13.94 1.67
CA PRO A 325 -3.97 -14.42 2.99
C PRO A 325 -3.32 -15.81 2.92
N MET A 326 -3.74 -16.71 2.05
CA MET A 326 -3.08 -18.01 1.86
C MET A 326 -1.60 -17.86 1.53
N ARG A 327 -1.26 -17.05 0.53
CA ARG A 327 0.13 -16.85 0.11
C ARG A 327 1.02 -16.18 1.18
N ILE A 328 0.44 -15.37 2.06
CA ILE A 328 1.18 -14.51 3.00
C ILE A 328 1.21 -15.10 4.41
N TYR A 329 0.20 -15.86 4.82
CA TYR A 329 -0.05 -16.27 6.20
C TYR A 329 -0.18 -17.78 6.39
N ALA A 330 -0.56 -18.52 5.35
CA ALA A 330 -0.61 -19.98 5.43
C ALA A 330 0.78 -20.55 5.14
N HIS A 331 1.64 -20.49 6.14
CA HIS A 331 2.88 -21.27 6.18
C HIS A 331 2.62 -22.52 7.02
N ALA A 332 3.13 -23.67 6.58
CA ALA A 332 2.95 -24.91 7.31
C ALA A 332 3.68 -24.80 8.66
N GLU A 333 2.91 -24.86 9.75
CA GLU A 333 3.43 -25.06 11.11
C GLU A 333 3.66 -26.56 11.41
N THR A 334 3.30 -27.44 10.47
CA THR A 334 3.43 -28.90 10.60
C THR A 334 4.85 -29.36 10.27
N ASP A 335 5.39 -30.25 11.11
CA ASP A 335 6.66 -30.92 10.85
C ASP A 335 6.59 -31.68 9.51
N GLU A 336 7.63 -31.56 8.70
CA GLU A 336 7.77 -32.28 7.44
C GLU A 336 7.66 -33.81 7.66
N ALA A 337 8.10 -34.29 8.83
CA ALA A 337 7.96 -35.68 9.25
C ALA A 337 6.48 -36.12 9.35
N ASP A 338 5.61 -35.29 9.92
CA ASP A 338 4.17 -35.56 10.05
C ASP A 338 3.47 -35.54 8.69
N VAL A 339 3.84 -34.61 7.82
CA VAL A 339 3.33 -34.57 6.44
C VAL A 339 3.70 -35.84 5.69
N ARG A 340 4.95 -36.30 5.85
CA ARG A 340 5.42 -37.56 5.24
C ARG A 340 4.78 -38.80 5.87
N ALA A 341 4.42 -38.75 7.16
CA ALA A 341 3.70 -39.85 7.83
C ALA A 341 2.31 -40.08 7.23
N ARG A 342 1.63 -39.03 6.74
CA ARG A 342 0.32 -39.16 6.05
C ARG A 342 0.38 -39.93 4.73
N PHE A 343 1.54 -39.99 4.07
CA PHE A 343 1.74 -40.87 2.90
C PHE A 343 1.96 -42.34 3.29
N ARG A 344 2.29 -42.62 4.55
CA ARG A 344 2.51 -43.98 5.07
C ARG A 344 1.25 -44.61 5.64
N THR A 345 0.18 -43.84 5.84
CA THR A 345 -1.13 -44.36 6.23
C THR A 345 -1.90 -44.83 5.01
N ASN A 346 -2.19 -46.13 4.93
CA ASN A 346 -3.05 -46.70 3.90
C ASN A 346 -4.43 -46.01 3.91
N TYR A 347 -4.99 -45.77 2.72
CA TYR A 347 -6.36 -45.27 2.56
C TYR A 347 -7.34 -46.21 3.27
N VAL A 348 -7.87 -45.81 4.43
CA VAL A 348 -9.05 -46.46 5.00
C VAL A 348 -10.25 -45.92 4.22
N GLN A 349 -10.51 -46.52 3.06
CA GLN A 349 -11.84 -46.48 2.48
C GLN A 349 -12.70 -47.45 3.28
N PRO A 350 -13.80 -47.04 3.93
CA PRO A 350 -14.84 -47.99 4.29
C PRO A 350 -15.50 -48.43 2.98
N THR A 351 -15.04 -49.55 2.42
CA THR A 351 -15.82 -50.27 1.41
C THR A 351 -17.05 -50.82 2.11
N ASP A 352 -18.15 -50.11 1.99
CA ASP A 352 -19.49 -50.60 2.30
C ASP A 352 -20.03 -51.22 0.99
N PRO A 353 -19.98 -52.55 0.79
CA PRO A 353 -20.51 -53.15 -0.42
C PRO A 353 -22.04 -53.16 -0.33
N ARG A 354 -22.67 -52.02 -0.63
CA ARG A 354 -24.09 -52.02 -0.96
C ARG A 354 -24.26 -52.72 -2.31
N PRO A 355 -25.05 -53.81 -2.39
CA PRO A 355 -25.27 -54.48 -3.67
C PRO A 355 -25.98 -53.52 -4.62
N LEU A 356 -25.38 -53.34 -5.80
CA LEU A 356 -25.94 -52.57 -6.91
C LEU A 356 -27.31 -53.16 -7.26
N LYS A 357 -28.40 -52.41 -6.97
CA LYS A 357 -29.73 -52.72 -7.48
C LYS A 357 -29.68 -52.68 -9.01
N HIS A 358 -29.80 -53.83 -9.66
CA HIS A 358 -30.04 -53.91 -11.09
C HIS A 358 -31.30 -53.10 -11.44
N LYS A 359 -31.11 -52.06 -12.26
CA LYS A 359 -32.21 -51.38 -12.95
C LYS A 359 -32.79 -52.37 -13.97
N LYS A 360 -34.03 -52.81 -13.74
CA LYS A 360 -34.84 -53.47 -14.77
C LYS A 360 -34.96 -52.53 -15.97
N THR A 361 -34.38 -52.93 -17.10
CA THR A 361 -34.64 -52.31 -18.40
C THR A 361 -36.00 -52.75 -18.91
N LYS A 362 -36.75 -51.80 -19.51
CA LYS A 362 -38.05 -51.98 -20.17
C LYS A 362 -37.96 -52.94 -21.38
N LYS A 363 -37.82 -54.24 -21.14
CA LYS A 363 -37.97 -55.26 -22.18
C LYS A 363 -38.64 -56.57 -21.76
N ASP A 364 -39.19 -56.64 -20.54
CA ASP A 364 -39.95 -57.80 -20.05
C ASP A 364 -41.38 -57.38 -19.65
N GLN A 365 -42.06 -56.67 -20.57
CA GLN A 365 -43.52 -56.56 -20.62
C GLN A 365 -43.98 -57.05 -21.99
N GLU A 366 -43.71 -58.32 -22.26
CA GLU A 366 -44.29 -59.12 -23.34
C GLU A 366 -44.05 -60.59 -22.95
N ASN A 367 -44.84 -61.07 -22.00
CA ASN A 367 -45.38 -62.44 -21.88
C ASN A 367 -45.78 -62.71 -20.42
N GLU A 368 -47.08 -62.95 -20.26
CA GLU A 368 -47.85 -63.44 -19.10
C GLU A 368 -48.08 -62.50 -17.91
#